data_AF-A0A1B6H5X1-F1
#
_entry.id   AF-A0A1B6H5X1-F1
#
_cell.length_a   1.000
_cell.length_b   1.000
_cell.length_c   1.000
_cell.angle_alpha   90.00
_cell.angle_beta   90.00
_cell.angle_gamma   90.00
#
_symmetry.space_group_name_H-M   'P 1'
#
loop_
_entity.id
_entity.type
_entity.pdbx_description
1 polymer ?
#
loop_
_entity_poly.entity_id
_entity_poly.type
_entity_poly.pdbx_seq_one_letter_code
_entity_poly.pdbx_strand_id
1 'polypeptide(L)'
;VRWLAYSRTQPGVDPRVLYKLLTTLENTWPVEVLSREEEEWLANSFNIFLDYSLQLIKKHRILFPPHHRPSMSRLEHLLRCLGLLSSMKAYWKVCPFNKEVRGEIIQSVKKGTQEWYEDQHKGMAG
;
A
#
# COMPACT_ATOMS: atom_id res chain seq x y z
N VAL A 1 -11.08 1.12 -14.93
CA VAL A 1 -10.38 2.38 -15.35
C VAL A 1 -10.00 3.32 -14.20
N ARG A 2 -10.92 3.75 -13.30
CA ARG A 2 -10.61 4.78 -12.28
C ARG A 2 -9.47 4.40 -11.31
N TRP A 3 -9.44 3.18 -10.77
CA TRP A 3 -8.34 2.71 -9.92
C TRP A 3 -6.97 2.84 -10.61
N LEU A 4 -6.86 2.38 -11.86
CA LEU A 4 -5.61 2.44 -12.64
C LEU A 4 -5.08 3.87 -12.82
N ALA A 5 -5.97 4.86 -12.91
CA ALA A 5 -5.59 6.27 -13.05
C ALA A 5 -4.97 6.85 -11.76
N TYR A 6 -5.48 6.47 -10.59
CA TYR A 6 -5.04 7.02 -9.29
C TYR A 6 -3.98 6.18 -8.58
N SER A 7 -3.93 4.88 -8.84
CA SER A 7 -2.99 3.94 -8.22
C SER A 7 -1.56 4.05 -8.75
N ARG A 8 -1.39 4.58 -9.97
CA ARG A 8 -0.08 4.89 -10.57
C ARG A 8 0.57 6.06 -9.85
N THR A 9 1.06 5.79 -8.64
CA THR A 9 2.09 6.51 -7.87
C THR A 9 2.18 8.02 -8.14
N GLN A 10 1.04 8.73 -8.11
CA GLN A 10 1.05 10.17 -8.15
C GLN A 10 1.33 10.68 -6.73
N PRO A 11 2.46 11.35 -6.49
CA PRO A 11 2.73 11.97 -5.20
C PRO A 11 1.63 12.99 -4.93
N GLY A 12 0.77 12.72 -3.95
CA GLY A 12 -0.30 13.65 -3.55
C GLY A 12 -1.71 13.07 -3.51
N VAL A 13 -1.97 11.88 -4.07
CA VAL A 13 -3.30 11.27 -3.90
C VAL A 13 -3.51 10.93 -2.43
N ASP A 14 -4.64 11.35 -1.87
CA ASP A 14 -5.06 11.03 -0.50
C ASP A 14 -5.44 9.54 -0.42
N PRO A 15 -4.83 8.74 0.48
CA PRO A 15 -5.19 7.35 0.68
C PRO A 15 -6.69 7.12 0.98
N ARG A 16 -7.42 8.12 1.48
CA ARG A 16 -8.90 8.06 1.60
C ARG A 16 -9.59 7.86 0.25
N VAL A 17 -9.10 8.50 -0.80
CA VAL A 17 -9.62 8.35 -2.16
C VAL A 17 -9.30 6.96 -2.68
N LEU A 18 -8.06 6.49 -2.48
CA LEU A 18 -7.65 5.15 -2.88
C LEU A 18 -8.48 4.06 -2.17
N TYR A 19 -8.76 4.23 -0.87
CA TYR A 19 -9.61 3.31 -0.11
C TYR A 19 -11.02 3.21 -0.70
N LYS A 20 -11.63 4.36 -1.04
CA LYS A 20 -12.94 4.39 -1.69
C LYS A 20 -12.91 3.69 -3.04
N LEU A 21 -11.87 3.91 -3.85
CA LEU A 21 -11.72 3.27 -5.16
C LEU A 21 -11.55 1.75 -5.05
N LEU A 22 -10.74 1.27 -4.10
CA LEU A 22 -10.59 -0.15 -3.81
C LEU A 22 -11.92 -0.78 -3.36
N THR A 23 -12.66 -0.08 -2.49
CA THR A 23 -13.97 -0.55 -2.01
C THR A 23 -14.98 -0.66 -3.14
N THR A 24 -15.03 0.35 -4.03
CA THR A 24 -15.87 0.30 -5.22
C THR A 24 -15.49 -0.87 -6.11
N LEU A 25 -14.19 -1.06 -6.38
CA LEU A 25 -13.70 -2.13 -7.23
C LEU A 25 -14.06 -3.51 -6.67
N GLU A 26 -13.93 -3.74 -5.37
CA GLU A 26 -14.34 -4.99 -4.72
C GLU A 26 -15.85 -5.22 -4.79
N ASN A 27 -16.66 -4.17 -4.59
CA ASN A 27 -18.11 -4.29 -4.64
C ASN A 27 -18.65 -4.54 -6.05
N THR A 28 -17.97 -4.05 -7.08
CA THR A 28 -18.32 -4.31 -8.48
C THR A 28 -17.77 -5.65 -8.98
N TRP A 29 -16.90 -6.31 -8.21
CA TRP A 29 -16.37 -7.64 -8.54
C TRP A 29 -17.39 -8.74 -8.17
N PRO A 30 -17.76 -9.70 -9.05
CA PRO A 30 -17.31 -10.02 -10.41
C PRO A 30 -18.32 -9.60 -11.49
N VAL A 31 -19.12 -8.56 -11.23
CA VAL A 31 -20.20 -8.12 -12.13
C VAL A 31 -19.64 -7.72 -13.51
N GLU A 32 -18.38 -7.28 -13.55
CA GLU A 32 -17.61 -7.03 -14.76
C GLU A 32 -16.67 -8.21 -15.05
N VAL A 33 -16.84 -8.87 -16.20
CA VAL A 33 -15.87 -9.86 -16.70
C VAL A 33 -14.71 -9.09 -17.33
N LEU A 34 -13.54 -9.13 -16.70
CA LEU A 34 -12.33 -8.56 -17.27
C LEU A 34 -11.75 -9.48 -18.35
N SER A 35 -11.22 -8.87 -19.42
CA SER A 35 -10.32 -9.57 -20.34
C SER A 35 -8.99 -9.91 -19.64
N ARG A 36 -8.24 -10.85 -20.21
CA ARG A 36 -6.92 -11.23 -19.67
C ARG A 36 -5.96 -10.04 -19.61
N GLU A 37 -5.96 -9.17 -20.61
CA GLU A 37 -5.11 -7.98 -20.63
C GLU A 37 -5.47 -7.01 -19.49
N GLU A 38 -6.77 -6.84 -19.22
CA GLU A 38 -7.25 -6.00 -18.12
C GLU A 38 -6.91 -6.61 -16.74
N GLU A 39 -7.00 -7.94 -16.59
CA GLU A 39 -6.53 -8.65 -15.39
C GLU A 39 -5.04 -8.42 -15.16
N GLU A 40 -4.21 -8.51 -16.22
CA GLU A 40 -2.76 -8.26 -16.16
C GLU A 40 -2.44 -6.81 -15.78
N TRP A 41 -3.15 -5.82 -16.36
CA TRP A 41 -2.99 -4.42 -15.99
C TRP A 41 -3.41 -4.14 -14.55
N LEU A 42 -4.49 -4.77 -14.08
CA LEU A 42 -4.97 -4.64 -12.72
C LEU A 42 -3.98 -5.25 -11.72
N ALA A 43 -3.47 -6.45 -12.01
CA ALA A 43 -2.44 -7.11 -11.22
C ALA A 43 -1.18 -6.25 -11.09
N ASN A 44 -0.68 -5.73 -12.21
CA ASN A 44 0.49 -4.85 -12.22
C ASN A 44 0.25 -3.59 -11.37
N SER A 45 -0.92 -2.98 -11.50
CA SER A 45 -1.31 -1.82 -10.71
C SER A 45 -1.37 -2.11 -9.20
N PHE A 46 -1.91 -3.26 -8.79
CA PHE A 46 -1.91 -3.67 -7.39
C PHE A 46 -0.50 -3.89 -6.85
N ASN A 47 0.38 -4.53 -7.61
CA ASN A 47 1.76 -4.77 -7.20
C ASN A 47 2.55 -3.45 -7.06
N ILE A 48 2.41 -2.53 -8.02
CA ILE A 48 3.02 -1.20 -7.94
C ILE A 48 2.53 -0.44 -6.70
N PHE A 49 1.23 -0.48 -6.43
CA PHE A 49 0.66 0.17 -5.24
C PHE A 49 1.16 -0.46 -3.94
N LEU A 50 1.24 -1.80 -3.87
CA LEU A 50 1.77 -2.54 -2.73
C LEU A 50 3.23 -2.17 -2.46
N ASP A 51 4.09 -2.28 -3.47
CA ASP A 51 5.52 -1.97 -3.38
C ASP A 51 5.75 -0.53 -2.90
N TYR A 52 5.05 0.43 -3.50
CA TYR A 52 5.14 1.83 -3.11
C TYR A 52 4.70 2.04 -1.65
N SER A 53 3.59 1.44 -1.25
CA SER A 53 3.06 1.56 0.10
C SER A 53 4.01 0.97 1.14
N LEU A 54 4.63 -0.18 0.85
CA LEU A 54 5.62 -0.81 1.72
C LEU A 54 6.89 0.04 1.87
N GLN A 55 7.33 0.72 0.80
CA GLN A 55 8.45 1.67 0.89
C GLN A 55 8.13 2.85 1.81
N LEU A 56 6.91 3.38 1.78
CA LEU A 56 6.47 4.44 2.69
C LEU A 56 6.43 3.94 4.15
N ILE A 57 5.88 2.74 4.37
CA ILE A 57 5.81 2.11 5.71
C ILE A 57 7.20 1.85 6.28
N LYS A 58 8.13 1.42 5.43
CA LYS A 58 9.54 1.25 5.83
C LYS A 58 10.15 2.56 6.35
N LYS A 59 9.74 3.71 5.79
CA LYS A 59 10.19 5.04 6.22
C LYS A 59 9.23 5.74 7.20
N HIS A 60 8.32 4.99 7.86
CA HIS A 60 7.22 5.61 8.60
C HIS A 60 7.65 6.58 9.71
N ARG A 61 8.77 6.32 10.40
CA ARG A 61 9.28 7.21 11.46
C ARG A 61 9.70 8.58 10.96
N ILE A 62 10.08 8.67 9.69
CA ILE A 62 10.52 9.91 9.04
C ILE A 62 9.33 10.59 8.34
N LEU A 63 8.52 9.81 7.60
CA LEU A 63 7.44 10.34 6.77
C LEU A 63 6.14 10.62 7.54
N PHE A 64 5.91 9.92 8.65
CA PHE A 64 4.70 10.01 9.46
C PHE A 64 5.05 10.22 10.95
N PRO A 65 5.64 11.36 11.31
CA PRO A 65 6.07 11.59 12.69
C PRO A 65 4.87 11.58 13.65
N PRO A 66 4.98 10.97 14.85
CA PRO A 66 3.86 10.76 15.78
C PRO A 66 3.09 12.03 16.16
N HIS A 67 3.78 13.17 16.21
CA HIS A 67 3.20 14.45 16.60
C HIS A 67 2.49 15.19 15.44
N HIS A 68 2.65 14.73 14.21
CA HIS A 68 2.04 15.34 13.03
C HIS A 68 0.77 14.58 12.61
N ARG A 69 -0.35 14.96 13.23
CA ARG A 69 -1.68 14.30 13.06
C ARG A 69 -2.09 14.05 11.60
N PRO A 70 -1.93 15.00 10.65
CA PRO A 70 -2.29 14.76 9.25
C PRO A 70 -1.50 13.60 8.63
N SER A 71 -0.20 13.52 8.88
CA SER A 71 0.64 12.43 8.36
C SER A 71 0.30 11.09 9.01
N MET A 72 -0.01 11.06 10.31
CA MET A 72 -0.48 9.85 10.99
C MET A 72 -1.82 9.36 10.43
N SER A 73 -2.77 10.27 10.18
CA SER A 73 -4.02 9.93 9.48
C SER A 73 -3.74 9.37 8.09
N ARG A 74 -2.76 9.90 7.36
CA ARG A 74 -2.37 9.38 6.04
C ARG A 74 -1.83 7.95 6.13
N LEU A 75 -0.98 7.67 7.11
CA LEU A 75 -0.46 6.31 7.37
C LEU A 75 -1.59 5.34 7.74
N GLU A 76 -2.52 5.75 8.60
CA GLU A 76 -3.67 4.93 8.98
C GLU A 76 -4.50 4.53 7.76
N HIS A 77 -4.83 5.48 6.88
CA HIS A 77 -5.59 5.19 5.67
C HIS A 77 -4.80 4.34 4.67
N LEU A 78 -3.48 4.51 4.58
CA LEU A 78 -2.62 3.64 3.79
C LEU A 78 -2.67 2.19 4.30
N LEU A 79 -2.60 1.98 5.61
CA LEU A 79 -2.73 0.65 6.22
C LEU A 79 -4.13 0.05 6.00
N ARG A 80 -5.19 0.87 6.06
CA ARG A 80 -6.56 0.44 5.71
C ARG A 80 -6.65 0.00 4.24
N CYS A 81 -6.01 0.70 3.31
CA CYS A 81 -5.95 0.29 1.91
C CYS A 81 -5.27 -1.08 1.75
N LEU A 82 -4.12 -1.29 2.41
CA LEU A 82 -3.41 -2.57 2.34
C LEU A 82 -4.19 -3.71 2.99
N GLY A 83 -4.85 -3.44 4.12
CA GLY A 83 -5.75 -4.39 4.77
C GLY A 83 -6.91 -4.80 3.86
N LEU A 84 -7.57 -3.82 3.22
CA LEU A 84 -8.62 -4.08 2.25
C LEU A 84 -8.08 -4.92 1.08
N LEU A 85 -6.99 -4.48 0.45
CA LEU A 85 -6.34 -5.18 -0.67
C LEU A 85 -6.06 -6.66 -0.35
N SER A 86 -5.56 -6.96 0.86
CA SER A 86 -5.27 -8.32 1.31
C SER A 86 -6.49 -9.24 1.43
N SER A 87 -7.69 -8.66 1.49
CA SER A 87 -8.97 -9.39 1.63
C SER A 87 -9.82 -9.37 0.36
N MET A 88 -9.44 -8.59 -0.65
CA MET A 88 -10.21 -8.38 -1.88
C MET A 88 -10.20 -9.62 -2.78
N LYS A 89 -11.39 -10.07 -3.21
CA LYS A 89 -11.53 -11.16 -4.19
C LYS A 89 -10.82 -10.82 -5.51
N ALA A 90 -10.91 -9.56 -5.93
CA ALA A 90 -10.26 -9.10 -7.15
C ALA A 90 -8.73 -9.27 -7.06
N TYR A 91 -8.13 -8.92 -5.92
CA TYR A 91 -6.70 -9.07 -5.70
C TYR A 91 -6.25 -10.54 -5.72
N TRP A 92 -6.96 -11.42 -5.01
CA TRP A 92 -6.65 -12.86 -5.01
C TRP A 92 -6.80 -13.51 -6.38
N LYS A 93 -7.73 -13.04 -7.20
CA LYS A 93 -7.94 -13.54 -8.55
C LYS A 93 -6.79 -13.17 -9.49
N VAL A 94 -6.34 -11.91 -9.47
CA VAL A 94 -5.33 -11.41 -10.42
C VAL A 94 -3.89 -11.52 -9.91
N CYS A 95 -3.70 -11.66 -8.59
CA CYS A 95 -2.40 -11.82 -7.93
C CYS A 95 -2.32 -13.12 -7.08
N PRO A 96 -2.54 -14.32 -7.65
CA PRO A 96 -2.70 -15.56 -6.89
C PRO A 96 -1.45 -16.01 -6.11
N PHE A 97 -0.26 -15.54 -6.51
CA PHE A 97 1.01 -15.91 -5.88
C PHE A 97 1.55 -14.84 -4.93
N ASN A 98 0.82 -13.72 -4.76
CA ASN A 98 1.35 -12.64 -3.93
C ASN A 98 1.31 -13.07 -2.45
N LYS A 99 2.45 -12.91 -1.78
CA LYS A 99 2.64 -13.38 -0.41
C LYS A 99 1.77 -12.56 0.54
N GLU A 100 1.43 -13.14 1.68
CA GLU A 100 0.56 -12.52 2.68
C GLU A 100 0.95 -11.05 2.94
N VAL A 101 0.15 -10.11 2.43
CA VAL A 101 0.37 -8.65 2.53
C VAL A 101 0.64 -8.23 3.98
N ARG A 102 -0.02 -8.89 4.95
CA ARG A 102 0.21 -8.68 6.38
C ARG A 102 1.65 -8.96 6.80
N GLY A 103 2.23 -10.06 6.33
CA GLY A 103 3.62 -10.43 6.60
C GLY A 103 4.59 -9.40 6.05
N GLU A 104 4.36 -8.89 4.85
CA GLU A 104 5.19 -7.85 4.24
C GLU A 104 5.13 -6.53 5.01
N ILE A 105 3.94 -6.11 5.45
CA ILE A 105 3.78 -4.92 6.30
C ILE A 105 4.61 -5.07 7.58
N ILE A 106 4.49 -6.21 8.27
CA ILE A 106 5.24 -6.47 9.51
C ILE A 106 6.75 -6.38 9.24
N GLN A 107 7.23 -7.00 8.16
CA GLN A 107 8.65 -6.96 7.78
C GLN A 107 9.12 -5.54 7.45
N SER A 108 8.34 -4.76 6.68
CA SER A 108 8.66 -3.37 6.35
C SER A 108 8.74 -2.49 7.61
N VAL A 109 7.83 -2.67 8.58
CA VAL A 109 7.87 -1.93 9.85
C VAL A 109 9.10 -2.30 10.68
N LYS A 110 9.38 -3.61 10.82
CA LYS A 110 10.56 -4.10 11.57
C LYS A 110 11.86 -3.58 10.97
N LYS A 111 12.05 -3.81 9.66
CA LYS A 111 13.25 -3.38 8.93
C LYS A 111 13.40 -1.85 8.96
N GLY A 112 12.32 -1.12 8.73
CA GLY A 112 12.31 0.34 8.78
C GLY A 112 12.66 0.92 10.15
N THR A 113 12.17 0.29 11.22
CA THR A 113 12.50 0.69 12.60
C THR A 113 13.96 0.42 12.93
N GLN A 114 14.48 -0.74 12.54
CA GLN A 114 15.88 -1.10 12.73
C GLN A 114 16.80 -0.13 11.99
N GLU A 115 16.57 0.09 10.68
CA GLU A 115 17.38 1.00 9.86
C GLU A 115 17.38 2.43 10.42
N TRP A 116 16.21 2.94 10.85
CA TRP A 116 16.12 4.25 11.49
C TRP A 116 16.91 4.30 12.80
N TYR A 117 16.80 3.27 13.65
CA TYR A 117 17.54 3.23 14.92
C TYR A 117 19.06 3.23 14.70
N GLU A 118 19.55 2.39 13.78
CA GLU A 118 20.95 2.34 13.41
C GLU A 118 21.45 3.69 12.88
N ASP A 119 20.67 4.35 12.02
CA ASP A 119 21.01 5.68 11.48
C ASP A 119 21.12 6.76 12.56
N GLN A 120 20.18 6.79 13.51
CA GLN A 120 20.24 7.75 14.63
C GLN A 120 21.44 7.54 15.56
N HIS A 121 21.96 6.31 15.68
CA HIS A 121 23.07 5.98 16.57
C HIS A 121 24.43 5.88 15.86
N LYS A 122 24.46 5.86 14.52
CA LYS A 122 25.71 5.96 13.74
C LYS A 122 26.46 7.27 13.99
N GLY A 123 25.75 8.35 14.34
CA GLY A 123 26.35 9.66 14.68
C GLY A 123 26.93 9.77 16.09
N MET A 124 26.80 8.75 16.95
CA MET A 124 27.30 8.77 18.34
C MET A 124 28.66 8.06 18.51
N ALA A 125 29.17 7.40 17.47
CA ALA A 125 30.42 6.64 17.50
C ALA A 125 31.57 7.31 16.73
N GLY A 126 31.44 8.60 16.40
CA GLY A 126 32.44 9.40 15.69
C GLY A 126 32.90 10.60 16.51
#